data_AF-A0A6M3XNP6-F1
#
_entry.id   AF-A0A6M3XNP6-F1
#
_cell.length_a   1.000
_cell.length_b   1.000
_cell.length_c   1.000
_cell.angle_alpha   90.00
_cell.angle_beta   90.00
_cell.angle_gamma   90.00
#
_symmetry.space_group_name_H-M   'P 1'
#
loop_
_entity.id
_entity.type
_entity.pdbx_description
1 polymer ?
#
loop_
_entity_poly.entity_id
_entity_poly.type
_entity_poly.pdbx_seq_one_letter_code
_entity_poly.pdbx_strand_id
1 'polypeptide(L)'
;MDGKTLLYRLRNILDEASTGTWIDDKTSYDFLWEAAKQFASRAACLTGSQQFITVAEQENYVLNADYLRLYLMDRNNEYYLKFSNSNGDSFIKFRDYEDIRNANYVRTVDIKVTSITTTATTLQDTGQDFSDWETTPVSTADEALYKVTVTNTIGGEFWGYLGAASTTTNTDDTVAVYTDKSLSSTGWNGGTPSGTASYYKVENVSSQRVPSYFTIRDKQALYTQITGFATSAGAASGGECTLTDTAATFITSEYANPGDTVHNTGDGSDGMVLSISSDTAAKTALFGGTANDWTATTDTYVIQPQGRLEIVFDPPPSTSGDIVRIEYIARPNPVYSDYGVYRFRPHAAEALVKYAGWLYKYRDSEPNFGDKLYMFFDNAVRQEHSNLRPFIKGRKLNVSFKKR
;
A
#
# COMPACT_ATOMS: atom_id res chain seq x y z
N MET A 1 21.08 -18.39 -7.92
CA MET A 1 21.73 -17.93 -9.17
C MET A 1 21.98 -16.45 -8.98
N ASP A 2 23.21 -16.00 -9.20
CA ASP A 2 23.55 -14.58 -9.10
C ASP A 2 23.06 -13.80 -10.34
N GLY A 3 23.05 -12.47 -10.24
CA GLY A 3 22.55 -11.60 -11.30
C GLY A 3 23.30 -11.77 -12.61
N LYS A 4 24.63 -11.93 -12.56
CA LYS A 4 25.46 -12.17 -13.75
C LYS A 4 25.05 -13.46 -14.47
N THR A 5 24.84 -14.55 -13.72
CA THR A 5 24.39 -15.81 -14.31
C THR A 5 22.97 -15.72 -14.86
N LEU A 6 22.07 -14.97 -14.20
CA LEU A 6 20.71 -14.73 -14.70
C LEU A 6 20.74 -14.00 -16.06
N LEU A 7 21.53 -12.93 -16.18
CA LEU A 7 21.71 -12.20 -17.44
C LEU A 7 22.28 -13.11 -18.54
N TYR A 8 23.34 -13.86 -18.23
CA TYR A 8 23.94 -14.79 -19.19
C TYR A 8 22.92 -15.83 -19.69
N ARG A 9 22.11 -16.42 -18.79
CA ARG A 9 21.08 -17.39 -19.18
C ARG A 9 19.96 -16.76 -20.00
N LEU A 10 19.57 -15.52 -19.69
CA LEU A 10 18.56 -14.78 -20.42
C LEU A 10 19.00 -14.53 -21.87
N ARG A 11 20.21 -14.00 -22.06
CA ARG A 11 20.79 -13.76 -23.38
C ARG A 11 20.89 -15.05 -24.21
N ASN A 12 21.32 -16.16 -23.60
CA ASN A 12 21.35 -17.47 -24.27
C ASN A 12 19.98 -17.96 -24.73
N ILE A 13 18.91 -17.69 -23.98
CA ILE A 13 17.54 -18.11 -24.35
C ILE A 13 16.99 -17.22 -25.47
N LEU A 14 17.46 -15.98 -25.55
CA LEU A 14 17.10 -15.03 -26.60
C LEU A 14 17.99 -15.15 -27.85
N ASP A 15 18.98 -16.05 -27.84
CA ASP A 15 19.99 -16.24 -28.89
C ASP A 15 20.84 -15.00 -29.14
N GLU A 16 21.18 -14.29 -28.05
CA GLU A 16 21.93 -13.04 -28.08
C GLU A 16 23.35 -13.21 -27.57
N ALA A 17 24.29 -12.58 -28.26
CA ALA A 17 25.69 -12.56 -27.86
C ALA A 17 25.88 -11.80 -26.54
N SER A 18 26.90 -12.16 -25.76
CA SER A 18 27.22 -11.47 -24.51
C SER A 18 27.63 -9.99 -24.68
N THR A 19 27.92 -9.57 -25.91
CA THR A 19 28.27 -8.20 -26.28
C THR A 19 27.25 -7.57 -27.23
N GLY A 20 26.07 -8.19 -27.41
CA GLY A 20 25.01 -7.65 -28.24
C GLY A 20 24.48 -6.34 -27.66
N THR A 21 24.20 -5.36 -28.52
CA THR A 21 23.65 -4.05 -28.12
C THR A 21 22.12 -4.04 -28.11
N TRP A 22 21.49 -5.14 -28.54
CA TRP A 22 20.03 -5.25 -28.63
C TRP A 22 19.35 -5.39 -27.27
N ILE A 23 20.07 -5.98 -26.30
CA ILE A 23 19.65 -6.14 -24.92
C ILE A 23 20.49 -5.22 -24.05
N ASP A 24 19.88 -4.19 -23.48
CA ASP A 24 20.52 -3.41 -22.42
C ASP A 24 20.37 -4.13 -21.06
N ASP A 25 21.37 -3.94 -20.19
CA ASP A 25 21.42 -4.64 -18.90
C ASP A 25 20.32 -4.16 -17.95
N LYS A 26 19.99 -2.87 -18.00
CA LYS A 26 18.94 -2.30 -17.15
C LYS A 26 17.59 -2.94 -17.45
N THR A 27 17.15 -2.96 -18.72
CA THR A 27 15.88 -3.59 -19.13
C THR A 27 15.86 -5.08 -18.80
N SER A 28 17.01 -5.75 -18.91
CA SER A 28 17.12 -7.17 -18.53
C SER A 28 16.90 -7.40 -17.05
N TYR A 29 17.50 -6.57 -16.20
CA TYR A 29 17.25 -6.61 -14.76
C TYR A 29 15.81 -6.21 -14.40
N ASP A 30 15.24 -5.20 -15.09
CA ASP A 30 13.83 -4.82 -14.95
C ASP A 30 12.92 -6.03 -15.20
N PHE A 31 13.10 -6.75 -16.30
CA PHE A 31 12.29 -7.94 -16.62
C PHE A 31 12.55 -9.12 -15.69
N LEU A 32 13.79 -9.33 -15.24
CA LEU A 32 14.10 -10.35 -14.23
C LEU A 32 13.46 -10.03 -12.88
N TRP A 33 13.41 -8.75 -12.51
CA TRP A 33 12.74 -8.32 -11.28
C TRP A 33 11.22 -8.45 -11.40
N GLU A 34 10.62 -8.07 -12.53
CA GLU A 34 9.20 -8.37 -12.81
C GLU A 34 8.89 -9.87 -12.69
N ALA A 35 9.74 -10.71 -13.29
CA ALA A 35 9.63 -12.16 -13.16
C ALA A 35 9.67 -12.62 -11.70
N ALA A 36 10.59 -12.06 -10.91
CA ALA A 36 10.75 -12.36 -9.49
C ALA A 36 9.50 -11.95 -8.68
N LYS A 37 8.93 -10.77 -8.94
CA LYS A 37 7.69 -10.29 -8.31
C LYS A 37 6.52 -11.22 -8.62
N GLN A 38 6.36 -11.60 -9.88
CA GLN A 38 5.30 -12.51 -10.33
C GLN A 38 5.47 -13.92 -9.75
N PHE A 39 6.69 -14.43 -9.71
CA PHE A 39 6.99 -15.72 -9.10
C PHE A 39 6.66 -15.70 -7.60
N ALA A 40 7.15 -14.70 -6.86
CA ALA A 40 6.89 -14.56 -5.42
C ALA A 40 5.40 -14.44 -5.13
N SER A 41 4.69 -13.58 -5.86
CA SER A 41 3.25 -13.39 -5.72
C SER A 41 2.48 -14.69 -5.89
N ARG A 42 2.71 -15.42 -6.99
CA ARG A 42 1.93 -16.62 -7.35
C ARG A 42 2.34 -17.85 -6.54
N ALA A 43 3.64 -18.06 -6.34
CA ALA A 43 4.15 -19.20 -5.56
C ALA A 43 3.94 -19.01 -4.06
N ALA A 44 3.77 -17.76 -3.59
CA ALA A 44 3.70 -17.40 -2.17
C ALA A 44 4.95 -17.88 -1.40
N CYS A 45 6.13 -17.75 -2.02
CA CYS A 45 7.39 -18.28 -1.50
C CYS A 45 8.19 -17.33 -0.62
N LEU A 46 7.86 -16.04 -0.66
CA LEU A 46 8.42 -15.02 0.22
C LEU A 46 7.29 -14.44 1.06
N THR A 47 7.43 -14.52 2.38
CA THR A 47 6.47 -13.98 3.33
C THR A 47 7.15 -12.92 4.19
N GLY A 48 6.43 -11.86 4.50
CA GLY A 48 6.84 -10.80 5.41
C GLY A 48 5.75 -10.57 6.46
N SER A 49 6.14 -9.92 7.56
CA SER A 49 5.22 -9.50 8.61
C SER A 49 5.47 -8.03 8.93
N GLN A 50 4.41 -7.26 9.14
CA GLN A 50 4.48 -5.88 9.64
C GLN A 50 3.58 -5.74 10.87
N GLN A 51 3.99 -4.87 11.78
CA GLN A 51 3.23 -4.54 12.97
C GLN A 51 2.94 -3.05 13.02
N PHE A 52 1.70 -2.73 13.40
CA PHE A 52 1.26 -1.38 13.69
C PHE A 52 0.90 -1.28 15.16
N ILE A 53 1.27 -0.17 15.77
CA ILE A 53 0.69 0.24 17.06
C ILE A 53 -0.44 1.19 16.71
N THR A 54 -1.66 0.88 17.16
CA THR A 54 -2.81 1.75 16.87
C THR A 54 -2.61 3.12 17.51
N VAL A 55 -3.10 4.13 16.82
CA VAL A 55 -3.32 5.47 17.36
C VAL A 55 -4.82 5.71 17.32
N ALA A 56 -5.37 6.25 18.41
CA ALA A 56 -6.79 6.56 18.49
C ALA A 56 -7.22 7.45 17.32
N GLU A 57 -8.35 7.10 16.71
CA GLU A 57 -8.97 7.77 15.55
C GLU A 57 -8.13 7.75 14.26
N GLN A 58 -6.97 7.07 14.23
CA GLN A 58 -6.20 6.90 13.01
C GLN A 58 -6.70 5.69 12.21
N GLU A 59 -7.32 5.97 11.06
CA GLU A 59 -7.83 4.96 10.12
C GLU A 59 -6.75 4.31 9.23
N ASN A 60 -5.74 5.09 8.80
CA ASN A 60 -4.82 4.71 7.74
C ASN A 60 -3.42 4.36 8.28
N TYR A 61 -2.83 3.26 7.81
CA TYR A 61 -1.45 2.88 8.12
C TYR A 61 -0.71 2.43 6.87
N VAL A 62 0.50 2.95 6.66
CA VAL A 62 1.32 2.64 5.47
C VAL A 62 1.87 1.22 5.55
N LEU A 63 1.66 0.43 4.49
CA LEU A 63 2.28 -0.89 4.37
C LEU A 63 3.74 -0.76 3.94
N ASN A 64 4.56 -1.74 4.32
CA ASN A 64 5.95 -1.82 3.89
C ASN A 64 6.07 -1.81 2.35
N ALA A 65 7.15 -1.23 1.83
CA ALA A 65 7.36 -1.12 0.39
C ALA A 65 7.46 -2.49 -0.32
N ASP A 66 7.76 -3.56 0.41
CA ASP A 66 7.81 -4.92 -0.09
C ASP A 66 6.45 -5.65 -0.03
N TYR A 67 5.36 -5.02 0.40
CA TYR A 67 4.06 -5.66 0.40
C TYR A 67 3.57 -5.95 -1.04
N LEU A 68 3.21 -7.21 -1.34
CA LEU A 68 2.53 -7.58 -2.59
C LEU A 68 1.06 -7.89 -2.41
N ARG A 69 0.72 -8.80 -1.47
CA ARG A 69 -0.65 -9.21 -1.21
C ARG A 69 -0.81 -9.95 0.11
N LEU A 70 -2.02 -9.98 0.64
CA LEU A 70 -2.43 -10.87 1.73
C LEU A 70 -2.37 -12.34 1.30
N TYR A 71 -2.08 -13.23 2.25
CA TYR A 71 -2.13 -14.67 2.01
C TYR A 71 -2.80 -15.49 3.11
N LEU A 72 -3.03 -14.92 4.29
CA LEU A 72 -3.76 -15.59 5.36
C LEU A 72 -5.26 -15.45 5.11
N MET A 73 -5.91 -16.60 4.94
CA MET A 73 -7.35 -16.72 4.79
C MET A 73 -7.88 -17.65 5.86
N ASP A 74 -9.12 -17.42 6.28
CA ASP A 74 -9.82 -18.31 7.19
C ASP A 74 -10.45 -19.51 6.46
N ARG A 75 -11.31 -20.26 7.16
CA ARG A 75 -12.02 -21.43 6.58
C ARG A 75 -13.06 -21.07 5.52
N ASN A 76 -13.50 -19.81 5.48
CA ASN A 76 -14.45 -19.30 4.50
C ASN A 76 -13.72 -18.67 3.29
N ASN A 77 -12.39 -18.75 3.23
CA ASN A 77 -11.52 -18.08 2.27
C ASN A 77 -11.54 -16.54 2.39
N GLU A 78 -11.88 -16.00 3.56
CA GLU A 78 -11.84 -14.56 3.81
C GLU A 78 -10.48 -14.18 4.39
N TYR A 79 -9.88 -13.12 3.85
CA TYR A 79 -8.66 -12.55 4.42
C TYR A 79 -8.94 -11.97 5.81
N TYR A 80 -7.98 -12.13 6.72
CA TYR A 80 -8.10 -11.60 8.07
C TYR A 80 -6.75 -11.10 8.61
N LEU A 81 -6.82 -10.23 9.61
CA LEU A 81 -5.67 -9.74 10.37
C LEU A 81 -5.83 -10.05 11.85
N LYS A 82 -4.70 -10.20 12.54
CA LYS A 82 -4.69 -10.38 13.98
C LYS A 82 -4.58 -9.02 14.66
N PHE A 83 -5.54 -8.72 15.52
CA PHE A 83 -5.58 -7.53 16.38
C PHE A 83 -5.42 -7.96 17.83
N SER A 84 -4.37 -7.52 18.50
CA SER A 84 -4.02 -7.91 19.86
C SER A 84 -4.15 -6.72 20.80
N ASN A 85 -4.89 -6.88 21.90
CA ASN A 85 -5.10 -5.86 22.93
C ASN A 85 -4.98 -6.45 24.34
N SER A 86 -5.21 -5.63 25.37
CA SER A 86 -5.15 -6.08 26.79
C SER A 86 -6.15 -7.19 27.14
N ASN A 87 -7.22 -7.34 26.36
CA ASN A 87 -8.31 -8.29 26.61
C ASN A 87 -8.16 -9.59 25.78
N GLY A 88 -7.18 -9.66 24.88
CA GLY A 88 -6.89 -10.82 24.06
C GLY A 88 -6.74 -10.51 22.57
N ASP A 89 -6.83 -11.58 21.77
CA ASP A 89 -6.69 -11.52 20.32
C ASP A 89 -8.05 -11.52 19.63
N SER A 90 -8.22 -10.66 18.64
CA SER A 90 -9.37 -10.59 17.74
C SER A 90 -8.92 -10.73 16.28
N PHE A 91 -9.83 -11.16 15.42
CA PHE A 91 -9.56 -11.32 13.98
C PHE A 91 -10.46 -10.42 13.16
N ILE A 92 -9.87 -9.40 12.55
CA ILE A 92 -10.56 -8.40 11.73
C ILE A 92 -10.65 -8.92 10.30
N LYS A 93 -11.79 -8.74 9.64
CA LYS A 93 -12.05 -9.30 8.31
C LYS A 93 -11.82 -8.28 7.20
N PHE A 94 -11.31 -8.76 6.07
CA PHE A 94 -11.17 -7.94 4.89
C PHE A 94 -12.54 -7.59 4.32
N ARG A 95 -12.67 -6.36 3.84
CA ARG A 95 -13.81 -5.89 3.06
C ARG A 95 -13.33 -4.98 1.95
N ASP A 96 -14.02 -5.00 0.81
CA ASP A 96 -13.68 -4.12 -0.29
C ASP A 96 -13.87 -2.65 0.12
N TYR A 97 -12.96 -1.78 -0.34
CA TYR A 97 -12.99 -0.36 0.04
C TYR A 97 -14.30 0.30 -0.36
N GLU A 98 -14.84 -0.05 -1.53
CA GLU A 98 -16.13 0.45 -2.02
C GLU A 98 -17.29 0.05 -1.09
N ASP A 99 -17.26 -1.15 -0.51
CA ASP A 99 -18.29 -1.60 0.42
C ASP A 99 -18.20 -0.91 1.77
N ILE A 100 -16.98 -0.69 2.29
CA ILE A 100 -16.75 0.13 3.49
C ILE A 100 -17.26 1.54 3.23
N ARG A 101 -16.83 2.13 2.12
CA ARG A 101 -17.19 3.47 1.70
C ARG A 101 -18.70 3.61 1.56
N ASN A 102 -19.37 2.66 0.92
CA ASN A 102 -20.82 2.66 0.78
C ASN A 102 -21.50 2.47 2.14
N ALA A 103 -21.05 1.56 3.00
CA ALA A 103 -21.61 1.41 4.34
C ALA A 103 -21.53 2.71 5.16
N ASN A 104 -20.43 3.46 5.03
CA ASN A 104 -20.23 4.75 5.67
C ASN A 104 -20.97 5.90 4.96
N TYR A 105 -21.22 5.78 3.66
CA TYR A 105 -21.91 6.78 2.82
C TYR A 105 -23.39 6.52 2.55
N VAL A 106 -24.00 5.42 3.00
CA VAL A 106 -25.43 5.16 2.79
C VAL A 106 -26.35 6.24 3.41
N ARG A 107 -25.78 7.27 4.07
CA ARG A 107 -26.46 8.49 4.52
C ARG A 107 -25.96 9.80 3.89
N THR A 108 -25.17 9.73 2.81
CA THR A 108 -24.94 10.89 1.94
C THR A 108 -26.19 11.10 1.10
N VAL A 109 -27.18 11.75 1.69
CA VAL A 109 -28.30 12.29 0.92
C VAL A 109 -27.82 13.65 0.45
N ASP A 110 -27.57 13.80 -0.86
CA ASP A 110 -27.58 15.14 -1.48
C ASP A 110 -29.03 15.62 -1.39
N ILE A 111 -29.40 16.16 -0.21
CA ILE A 111 -30.75 16.65 0.01
C ILE A 111 -30.82 17.95 -0.78
N LYS A 112 -31.52 17.90 -1.91
CA LYS A 112 -31.97 19.11 -2.60
C LYS A 112 -33.07 19.73 -1.75
N VAL A 113 -32.65 20.52 -0.78
CA VAL A 113 -33.55 21.22 0.14
C VAL A 113 -34.14 22.45 -0.52
N THR A 114 -35.36 22.80 -0.12
CA THR A 114 -35.94 24.13 -0.38
C THR A 114 -35.20 25.26 0.36
N SER A 115 -34.65 25.00 1.55
CA SER A 115 -33.81 25.93 2.33
C SER A 115 -32.97 25.22 3.41
N ILE A 116 -31.63 25.34 3.34
CA ILE A 116 -30.71 25.00 4.42
C ILE A 116 -30.37 26.28 5.19
N THR A 117 -30.52 26.27 6.51
CA THR A 117 -30.09 27.37 7.37
C THR A 117 -28.98 26.89 8.31
N THR A 118 -27.81 27.49 8.19
CA THR A 118 -26.68 27.27 9.11
C THR A 118 -26.52 28.47 10.02
N THR A 119 -26.39 28.26 11.32
CA THR A 119 -25.95 29.29 12.27
C THR A 119 -24.53 29.00 12.74
N ALA A 120 -24.00 29.80 13.66
CA ALA A 120 -22.70 29.54 14.28
C ALA A 120 -22.61 28.16 14.94
N THR A 121 -23.72 27.59 15.40
CA THR A 121 -23.73 26.36 16.22
C THR A 121 -24.80 25.35 15.83
N THR A 122 -25.58 25.60 14.78
CA THR A 122 -26.66 24.71 14.37
C THR A 122 -26.74 24.55 12.86
N LEU A 123 -27.32 23.41 12.46
CA LEU A 123 -27.79 23.13 11.11
C LEU A 123 -29.30 22.90 11.18
N GLN A 124 -30.04 23.54 10.29
CA GLN A 124 -31.46 23.31 10.09
C GLN A 124 -31.73 23.06 8.60
N ASP A 125 -32.53 22.05 8.32
CA ASP A 125 -33.02 21.70 7.00
C ASP A 125 -34.56 21.63 7.06
N THR A 126 -35.21 22.45 6.23
CA THR A 126 -36.67 22.42 6.10
C THR A 126 -37.12 21.22 5.27
N GLY A 127 -37.78 20.26 5.92
CA GLY A 127 -38.24 19.00 5.32
C GLY A 127 -37.43 17.77 5.73
N GLN A 128 -36.33 17.93 6.47
CA GLN A 128 -35.53 16.83 6.99
C GLN A 128 -35.76 16.61 8.50
N ASP A 129 -35.96 15.33 8.83
CA ASP A 129 -35.89 14.80 10.20
C ASP A 129 -34.45 14.35 10.48
N PHE A 130 -33.82 14.88 11.53
CA PHE A 130 -32.44 14.54 11.92
C PHE A 130 -32.37 13.43 12.97
N SER A 131 -33.50 12.85 13.40
CA SER A 131 -33.56 11.82 14.45
C SER A 131 -32.76 10.56 14.13
N ASP A 132 -32.48 10.30 12.86
CA ASP A 132 -31.69 9.16 12.44
C ASP A 132 -30.18 9.46 12.47
N TRP A 133 -29.76 10.73 12.51
CA TRP A 133 -28.37 11.23 12.49
C TRP A 133 -27.97 12.01 13.74
N GLU A 134 -28.86 12.19 14.70
CA GLU A 134 -28.53 12.84 15.96
C GLU A 134 -27.71 11.91 16.86
N THR A 135 -26.83 12.52 17.63
CA THR A 135 -26.21 11.87 18.77
C THR A 135 -26.85 12.48 20.00
N THR A 136 -27.83 11.79 20.61
CA THR A 136 -28.30 12.20 21.94
C THR A 136 -27.25 11.80 22.96
N PRO A 137 -26.50 12.74 23.56
CA PRO A 137 -25.53 12.39 24.58
C PRO A 137 -26.30 11.96 25.83
N VAL A 138 -26.33 10.67 26.12
CA VAL A 138 -26.74 10.09 27.40
C VAL A 138 -25.67 10.27 28.48
N SER A 139 -24.43 10.62 28.11
CA SER A 139 -23.34 10.91 29.05
C SER A 139 -22.33 11.94 28.50
N THR A 140 -21.52 12.53 29.39
CA THR A 140 -20.40 13.42 29.01
C THR A 140 -19.23 12.68 28.35
N ALA A 141 -19.30 11.35 28.23
CA ALA A 141 -18.33 10.53 27.50
C ALA A 141 -18.83 10.14 26.11
N ASP A 142 -20.01 10.63 25.71
CA ASP A 142 -20.59 10.26 24.43
C ASP A 142 -19.94 11.09 23.32
N GLU A 143 -19.36 10.37 22.38
CA GLU A 143 -18.81 10.94 21.17
C GLU A 143 -19.87 11.04 20.09
N ALA A 144 -19.76 12.06 19.25
CA ALA A 144 -20.56 12.19 18.05
C ALA A 144 -20.43 10.94 17.17
N LEU A 145 -21.57 10.40 16.75
CA LEU A 145 -21.62 9.28 15.80
C LEU A 145 -21.53 9.76 14.35
N TYR A 146 -21.89 11.01 14.10
CA TYR A 146 -21.98 11.57 12.76
C TYR A 146 -21.24 12.90 12.65
N LYS A 147 -20.61 13.08 11.50
CA LYS A 147 -20.04 14.35 11.04
C LYS A 147 -20.88 14.84 9.88
N VAL A 148 -21.19 16.14 9.86
CA VAL A 148 -21.82 16.81 8.74
C VAL A 148 -20.81 17.71 8.03
N THR A 149 -20.84 17.72 6.71
CA THR A 149 -20.08 18.64 5.85
C THR A 149 -21.07 19.40 4.97
N VAL A 150 -21.15 20.72 5.11
CA VAL A 150 -22.00 21.61 4.31
C VAL A 150 -21.15 22.25 3.22
N THR A 151 -21.60 22.16 1.98
CA THR A 151 -20.99 22.88 0.85
C THR A 151 -21.89 24.04 0.44
N ASN A 152 -21.33 25.22 0.23
CA ASN A 152 -22.06 26.37 -0.25
C ASN A 152 -22.04 26.51 -1.78
N THR A 153 -22.87 27.40 -2.31
CA THR A 153 -23.00 27.68 -3.75
C THR A 153 -21.73 28.17 -4.45
N ILE A 154 -20.73 28.63 -3.69
CA ILE A 154 -19.42 29.05 -4.22
C ILE A 154 -18.33 27.97 -4.04
N GLY A 155 -18.68 26.78 -3.56
CA GLY A 155 -17.78 25.64 -3.34
C GLY A 155 -16.97 25.67 -2.04
N GLY A 156 -17.29 26.58 -1.11
CA GLY A 156 -16.73 26.57 0.24
C GLY A 156 -17.32 25.45 1.09
N GLU A 157 -16.47 24.72 1.81
CA GLU A 157 -16.86 23.61 2.68
C GLU A 157 -16.67 23.97 4.16
N PHE A 158 -17.66 23.61 4.96
CA PHE A 158 -17.65 23.74 6.41
C PHE A 158 -18.09 22.41 7.01
N TRP A 159 -17.50 21.98 8.12
CA TRP A 159 -17.86 20.69 8.71
C TRP A 159 -17.90 20.72 10.23
N GLY A 160 -18.64 19.80 10.84
CA GLY A 160 -18.73 19.66 12.28
C GLY A 160 -19.40 18.35 12.67
N TYR A 161 -19.44 18.08 13.97
CA TYR A 161 -20.01 16.87 14.56
C TYR A 161 -21.44 17.11 15.00
N LEU A 162 -22.35 16.17 14.69
CA LEU A 162 -23.77 16.29 15.03
C LEU A 162 -24.03 15.87 16.48
N GLY A 163 -24.60 16.78 17.26
CA GLY A 163 -25.12 16.50 18.60
C GLY A 163 -26.61 16.16 18.60
N ALA A 164 -27.31 16.51 19.68
CA ALA A 164 -28.75 16.31 19.81
C ALA A 164 -29.56 17.26 18.90
N ALA A 165 -30.68 16.79 18.37
CA ALA A 165 -31.67 17.64 17.70
C ALA A 165 -32.60 18.30 18.74
N SER A 166 -32.97 19.57 18.51
CA SER A 166 -33.83 20.33 19.43
C SER A 166 -35.33 20.07 19.23
N THR A 167 -35.69 19.49 18.10
CA THR A 167 -37.02 18.95 17.76
C THR A 167 -36.75 17.60 17.09
N THR A 168 -37.51 16.57 17.42
CA THR A 168 -37.33 15.20 16.87
C THR A 168 -38.66 14.61 16.37
N THR A 169 -39.71 15.43 16.33
CA THR A 169 -41.08 15.01 15.99
C THR A 169 -41.61 15.72 14.76
N ASN A 170 -40.83 16.62 14.15
CA ASN A 170 -41.28 17.53 13.11
C ASN A 170 -40.34 17.41 11.90
N THR A 171 -40.80 17.78 10.71
CA THR A 171 -39.96 17.72 9.50
C THR A 171 -38.94 18.85 9.38
N ASP A 172 -38.79 19.73 10.39
CA ASP A 172 -37.95 20.94 10.32
C ASP A 172 -36.92 20.96 11.46
N ASP A 173 -36.19 19.85 11.61
CA ASP A 173 -35.35 19.65 12.77
C ASP A 173 -34.10 20.53 12.73
N THR A 174 -33.73 21.03 13.91
CA THR A 174 -32.48 21.77 14.12
C THR A 174 -31.54 20.91 14.95
N VAL A 175 -30.34 20.66 14.43
CA VAL A 175 -29.31 19.87 15.10
C VAL A 175 -28.14 20.76 15.53
N ALA A 176 -27.63 20.52 16.73
CA ALA A 176 -26.44 21.20 17.24
C ALA A 176 -25.18 20.66 16.52
N VAL A 177 -24.25 21.57 16.20
CA VAL A 177 -23.01 21.24 15.50
C VAL A 177 -21.81 21.62 16.37
N TYR A 178 -20.81 20.74 16.41
CA TYR A 178 -19.63 20.84 17.28
C TYR A 178 -18.33 20.78 16.49
N THR A 179 -17.30 21.47 16.98
CA THR A 179 -15.97 21.44 16.37
C THR A 179 -15.19 20.17 16.71
N ASP A 180 -15.59 19.48 17.79
CA ASP A 180 -14.92 18.29 18.31
C ASP A 180 -15.89 17.12 18.49
N LYS A 181 -15.35 15.91 18.36
CA LYS A 181 -16.11 14.66 18.44
C LYS A 181 -16.66 14.42 19.86
N SER A 182 -16.00 14.93 20.90
CA SER A 182 -16.48 14.85 22.28
C SER A 182 -17.66 15.77 22.59
N LEU A 183 -18.18 16.50 21.59
CA LEU A 183 -19.32 17.40 21.72
C LEU A 183 -19.12 18.47 22.82
N SER A 184 -17.87 18.91 23.03
CA SER A 184 -17.51 19.84 24.11
C SER A 184 -17.53 21.31 23.68
N SER A 185 -17.30 21.58 22.40
CA SER A 185 -17.20 22.91 21.81
C SER A 185 -18.13 23.03 20.62
N THR A 186 -19.20 23.81 20.77
CA THR A 186 -20.15 24.08 19.68
C THR A 186 -19.49 24.94 18.60
N GLY A 187 -19.78 24.64 17.34
CA GLY A 187 -19.24 25.39 16.20
C GLY A 187 -18.98 24.54 14.97
N TRP A 188 -18.42 25.20 13.96
CA TRP A 188 -18.01 24.60 12.70
C TRP A 188 -16.51 24.70 12.51
N ASN A 189 -15.89 23.62 12.03
CA ASN A 189 -14.55 23.63 11.50
C ASN A 189 -14.54 24.25 10.10
N GLY A 190 -13.51 25.05 9.83
CA GLY A 190 -13.48 25.93 8.65
C GLY A 190 -14.11 27.31 8.86
N GLY A 191 -14.56 27.60 10.09
CA GLY A 191 -15.24 28.85 10.45
C GLY A 191 -16.76 28.74 10.32
N THR A 192 -17.48 29.83 10.66
CA THR A 192 -18.93 29.87 10.50
C THR A 192 -19.31 29.74 9.03
N PRO A 193 -20.22 28.83 8.65
CA PRO A 193 -20.68 28.71 7.29
C PRO A 193 -21.19 30.05 6.78
N SER A 194 -20.63 30.49 5.66
CA SER A 194 -21.02 31.73 4.99
C SER A 194 -21.48 31.44 3.57
N GLY A 195 -22.34 32.31 3.03
CA GLY A 195 -23.00 32.11 1.76
C GLY A 195 -24.23 31.20 1.85
N THR A 196 -24.85 30.93 0.70
CA THR A 196 -26.00 30.03 0.61
C THR A 196 -25.52 28.59 0.54
N ALA A 197 -25.85 27.78 1.56
CA ALA A 197 -25.62 26.34 1.54
C ALA A 197 -26.36 25.69 0.35
N SER A 198 -25.67 24.84 -0.42
CA SER A 198 -26.24 24.16 -1.59
C SER A 198 -26.67 22.73 -1.29
N TYR A 199 -25.88 22.02 -0.49
CA TYR A 199 -26.15 20.66 -0.03
C TYR A 199 -25.28 20.36 1.20
N TYR A 200 -25.56 19.26 1.89
CA TYR A 200 -24.69 18.74 2.93
C TYR A 200 -24.55 17.22 2.84
N LYS A 201 -23.50 16.72 3.47
CA LYS A 201 -23.14 15.30 3.55
C LYS A 201 -23.03 14.90 5.00
N VAL A 202 -23.69 13.81 5.40
CA VAL A 202 -23.54 13.21 6.73
C VAL A 202 -22.73 11.91 6.62
N GLU A 203 -21.72 11.78 7.46
CA GLU A 203 -20.77 10.66 7.50
C GLU A 203 -20.77 10.03 8.89
N ASN A 204 -20.82 8.71 8.98
CA ASN A 204 -20.58 8.03 10.26
C ASN A 204 -19.09 8.15 10.63
N VAL A 205 -18.81 8.63 11.84
CA VAL A 205 -17.47 8.84 12.38
C VAL A 205 -17.26 8.05 13.68
N SER A 206 -18.09 7.04 13.93
CA SER A 206 -17.90 6.14 15.05
C SER A 206 -16.52 5.52 14.99
N SER A 207 -15.90 5.37 16.17
CA SER A 207 -14.70 4.58 16.35
C SER A 207 -15.03 3.41 17.25
N GLN A 208 -14.27 2.33 17.13
CA GLN A 208 -14.40 1.18 18.01
C GLN A 208 -13.04 0.75 18.48
N ARG A 209 -12.95 0.18 19.68
CA ARG A 209 -11.66 -0.28 20.20
C ARG A 209 -11.00 -1.29 19.25
N VAL A 210 -11.77 -2.26 18.75
CA VAL A 210 -11.34 -3.22 17.74
C VAL A 210 -12.14 -2.93 16.47
N PRO A 211 -11.48 -2.54 15.36
CA PRO A 211 -12.16 -2.36 14.09
C PRO A 211 -12.88 -3.63 13.65
N SER A 212 -14.01 -3.47 12.97
CA SER A 212 -14.79 -4.60 12.47
C SER A 212 -14.22 -5.14 11.16
N TYR A 213 -13.75 -4.23 10.31
CA TYR A 213 -13.23 -4.51 8.98
C TYR A 213 -11.91 -3.79 8.73
N PHE A 214 -11.22 -4.25 7.69
CA PHE A 214 -10.12 -3.52 7.09
C PHE A 214 -10.15 -3.65 5.58
N THR A 215 -9.51 -2.72 4.89
CA THR A 215 -9.24 -2.82 3.46
C THR A 215 -7.80 -2.42 3.16
N ILE A 216 -7.36 -2.64 1.91
CA ILE A 216 -6.06 -2.20 1.43
C ILE A 216 -6.28 -1.41 0.15
N ARG A 217 -5.69 -0.22 0.08
CA ARG A 217 -5.79 0.67 -1.09
C ARG A 217 -4.45 1.35 -1.37
N ASP A 218 -4.36 2.01 -2.52
CA ASP A 218 -3.25 2.90 -2.81
C ASP A 218 -3.24 4.07 -1.83
N LYS A 219 -2.05 4.38 -1.30
CA LYS A 219 -1.84 5.57 -0.47
C LYS A 219 -2.20 6.81 -1.29
N GLN A 220 -3.15 7.59 -0.78
CA GLN A 220 -3.69 8.75 -1.49
C GLN A 220 -2.67 9.90 -1.62
N ALA A 221 -1.80 10.07 -0.62
CA ALA A 221 -0.75 11.07 -0.64
C ALA A 221 0.51 10.54 -1.34
N LEU A 222 1.00 11.28 -2.33
CA LEU A 222 2.30 11.02 -2.96
C LEU A 222 3.43 11.14 -1.94
N TYR A 223 4.44 10.30 -2.07
CA TYR A 223 5.67 10.45 -1.31
C TYR A 223 6.46 11.65 -1.85
N THR A 224 6.97 12.45 -0.93
CA THR A 224 7.94 13.50 -1.25
C THR A 224 9.19 12.85 -1.84
N GLN A 225 9.73 13.46 -2.90
CA GLN A 225 11.02 13.08 -3.45
C GLN A 225 12.11 13.28 -2.40
N ILE A 226 13.07 12.36 -2.36
CA ILE A 226 14.24 12.47 -1.50
C ILE A 226 15.36 13.03 -2.35
N THR A 227 15.93 14.17 -1.95
CA THR A 227 16.97 14.85 -2.71
C THR A 227 18.14 15.18 -1.82
N GLY A 228 19.36 15.06 -2.34
CA GLY A 228 20.57 15.36 -1.58
C GLY A 228 21.80 15.38 -2.47
N PHE A 229 22.98 15.25 -1.85
CA PHE A 229 24.25 15.18 -2.57
C PHE A 229 25.15 14.11 -1.98
N ALA A 230 25.86 13.38 -2.85
CA ALA A 230 26.83 12.40 -2.41
C ALA A 230 27.97 13.10 -1.65
N THR A 231 28.21 12.71 -0.41
CA THR A 231 29.27 13.23 0.46
C THR A 231 30.58 12.44 0.36
N SER A 232 30.55 11.24 -0.21
CA SER A 232 31.73 10.43 -0.48
C SER A 232 31.62 9.71 -1.82
N ALA A 233 32.77 9.40 -2.43
CA ALA A 233 32.80 8.67 -3.68
C ALA A 233 32.37 7.21 -3.46
N GLY A 234 31.52 6.71 -4.35
CA GLY A 234 31.00 5.34 -4.35
C GLY A 234 31.23 4.70 -5.69
N ALA A 235 32.44 4.20 -5.94
CA ALA A 235 32.81 3.57 -7.20
C ALA A 235 31.95 2.32 -7.50
N ALA A 236 31.56 2.15 -8.75
CA ALA A 236 30.83 0.96 -9.20
C ALA A 236 31.71 -0.30 -9.11
N SER A 237 31.22 -1.33 -8.42
CA SER A 237 31.87 -2.63 -8.31
C SER A 237 30.83 -3.74 -8.42
N GLY A 238 30.96 -4.60 -9.43
CA GLY A 238 29.99 -5.65 -9.71
C GLY A 238 28.56 -5.14 -9.97
N GLY A 239 28.42 -3.93 -10.52
CA GLY A 239 27.14 -3.28 -10.77
C GLY A 239 26.48 -2.62 -9.54
N GLU A 240 27.18 -2.56 -8.40
CA GLU A 240 26.72 -1.82 -7.20
C GLU A 240 27.61 -0.62 -6.94
N CYS A 241 27.02 0.49 -6.50
CA CYS A 241 27.70 1.63 -5.91
C CYS A 241 27.01 2.01 -4.58
N THR A 242 27.73 2.72 -3.72
CA THR A 242 27.18 3.19 -2.43
C THR A 242 26.97 4.69 -2.49
N LEU A 243 25.72 5.13 -2.46
CA LEU A 243 25.36 6.53 -2.19
C LEU A 243 25.57 6.79 -0.70
N THR A 244 26.41 7.76 -0.35
CA THR A 244 26.59 8.20 1.03
C THR A 244 26.27 9.68 1.14
N ASP A 245 25.31 10.05 1.99
CA ASP A 245 24.97 11.43 2.32
C ASP A 245 24.88 11.54 3.85
N THR A 246 25.81 12.27 4.47
CA THR A 246 25.88 12.40 5.93
C THR A 246 24.75 13.24 6.53
N ALA A 247 24.01 14.00 5.71
CA ALA A 247 22.85 14.77 6.13
C ALA A 247 21.53 14.01 5.89
N ALA A 248 21.54 12.96 5.06
CA ALA A 248 20.35 12.17 4.76
C ALA A 248 19.83 11.37 5.97
N THR A 249 18.55 11.00 5.89
CA THR A 249 17.83 10.23 6.91
C THR A 249 17.00 9.14 6.25
N PHE A 250 17.68 8.32 5.45
CA PHE A 250 17.06 7.32 4.58
C PHE A 250 16.13 6.34 5.30
N ILE A 251 16.36 6.04 6.58
CA ILE A 251 15.52 5.11 7.36
C ILE A 251 14.47 5.87 8.17
N THR A 252 14.87 6.96 8.82
CA THR A 252 14.08 7.59 9.89
C THR A 252 13.05 8.59 9.41
N SER A 253 13.31 9.36 8.34
CA SER A 253 12.38 10.42 7.91
C SER A 253 12.11 10.45 6.40
N GLU A 254 13.11 10.12 5.59
CA GLU A 254 12.98 10.09 4.14
C GLU A 254 12.38 8.76 3.65
N TYR A 255 12.57 7.69 4.44
CA TYR A 255 12.02 6.36 4.19
C TYR A 255 12.33 5.82 2.79
N ALA A 256 13.58 5.91 2.33
CA ALA A 256 14.04 5.23 1.13
C ALA A 256 13.93 3.70 1.31
N ASN A 257 13.55 2.98 0.26
CA ASN A 257 13.35 1.54 0.29
C ASN A 257 13.94 0.84 -0.94
N PRO A 258 14.30 -0.45 -0.82
CA PRO A 258 14.65 -1.26 -1.99
C PRO A 258 13.55 -1.24 -3.06
N GLY A 259 13.94 -0.99 -4.29
CA GLY A 259 13.02 -0.84 -5.42
C GLY A 259 12.54 0.60 -5.67
N ASP A 260 13.01 1.58 -4.90
CA ASP A 260 12.81 2.99 -5.24
C ASP A 260 13.77 3.38 -6.37
N THR A 261 13.31 4.24 -7.30
CA THR A 261 14.12 4.69 -8.43
C THR A 261 15.08 5.77 -7.96
N VAL A 262 16.35 5.71 -8.38
CA VAL A 262 17.37 6.71 -8.07
C VAL A 262 17.92 7.32 -9.35
N HIS A 263 18.09 8.63 -9.33
CA HIS A 263 18.68 9.41 -10.40
C HIS A 263 19.93 10.10 -9.85
N ASN A 264 21.08 9.89 -10.48
CA ASN A 264 22.26 10.72 -10.28
C ASN A 264 22.19 11.86 -11.30
N THR A 265 21.79 13.05 -10.84
CA THR A 265 21.63 14.20 -11.71
C THR A 265 22.96 14.88 -12.07
N GLY A 266 24.06 14.48 -11.43
CA GLY A 266 25.41 14.94 -11.75
C GLY A 266 25.96 14.32 -13.03
N ASP A 267 25.83 12.99 -13.19
CA ASP A 267 26.38 12.26 -14.34
C ASP A 267 25.33 11.75 -15.35
N GLY A 268 24.04 11.94 -15.02
CA GLY A 268 22.89 11.55 -15.82
C GLY A 268 22.52 10.08 -15.74
N SER A 269 23.08 9.32 -14.78
CA SER A 269 22.72 7.90 -14.62
C SER A 269 21.40 7.72 -13.88
N ASP A 270 20.67 6.68 -14.29
CA ASP A 270 19.40 6.26 -13.71
C ASP A 270 19.53 4.84 -13.16
N GLY A 271 18.79 4.55 -12.10
CA GLY A 271 19.01 3.32 -11.37
C GLY A 271 17.96 2.93 -10.35
N MET A 272 18.33 1.98 -9.51
CA MET A 272 17.47 1.42 -8.47
C MET A 272 18.20 1.38 -7.13
N VAL A 273 17.49 1.69 -6.05
CA VAL A 273 17.94 1.42 -4.68
C VAL A 273 17.86 -0.10 -4.43
N LEU A 274 18.99 -0.71 -4.07
CA LEU A 274 19.09 -2.15 -3.82
C LEU A 274 18.90 -2.50 -2.34
N SER A 275 19.44 -1.67 -1.45
CA SER A 275 19.34 -1.82 0.00
C SER A 275 19.73 -0.54 0.72
N ILE A 276 19.14 -0.28 1.89
CA ILE A 276 19.55 0.80 2.79
C ILE A 276 20.43 0.20 3.88
N SER A 277 21.68 0.65 3.99
CA SER A 277 22.65 0.17 4.99
C SER A 277 22.65 0.99 6.28
N SER A 278 22.30 2.27 6.20
CA SER A 278 22.14 3.20 7.33
C SER A 278 21.28 4.39 6.90
N ASP A 279 20.95 5.29 7.84
CA ASP A 279 20.30 6.58 7.52
C ASP A 279 21.07 7.40 6.48
N THR A 280 22.39 7.21 6.41
CA THR A 280 23.30 8.00 5.59
C THR A 280 23.89 7.25 4.40
N ALA A 281 23.55 5.96 4.22
CA ALA A 281 24.12 5.15 3.15
C ALA A 281 23.11 4.19 2.53
N ALA A 282 22.98 4.28 1.21
CA ALA A 282 22.15 3.42 0.38
C ALA A 282 23.01 2.75 -0.72
N LYS A 283 22.80 1.45 -0.94
CA LYS A 283 23.35 0.76 -2.11
C LYS A 283 22.45 0.95 -3.31
N THR A 284 23.03 1.30 -4.44
CA THR A 284 22.34 1.59 -5.68
C THR A 284 22.98 0.83 -6.85
N ALA A 285 22.23 0.58 -7.91
CA ALA A 285 22.77 0.21 -9.21
C ALA A 285 22.39 1.29 -10.21
N LEU A 286 23.39 1.87 -10.89
CA LEU A 286 23.24 2.99 -11.81
C LEU A 286 23.58 2.54 -13.24
N PHE A 287 22.89 3.11 -14.23
CA PHE A 287 23.01 2.76 -15.64
C PHE A 287 22.80 4.00 -16.53
N GLY A 288 23.34 3.97 -17.74
CA GLY A 288 23.06 4.95 -18.79
C GLY A 288 23.72 6.33 -18.64
N GLY A 289 24.41 6.60 -17.53
CA GLY A 289 25.16 7.83 -17.32
C GLY A 289 26.63 7.72 -17.73
N THR A 290 27.36 8.80 -17.47
CA THR A 290 28.77 8.95 -17.88
C THR A 290 29.69 7.99 -17.12
N ALA A 291 29.51 7.88 -15.80
CA ALA A 291 30.35 7.05 -14.94
C ALA A 291 29.57 5.90 -14.30
N ASN A 292 28.25 6.06 -14.08
CA ASN A 292 27.40 5.09 -13.40
C ASN A 292 27.88 4.76 -11.98
N ASP A 293 28.46 5.76 -11.31
CA ASP A 293 28.94 5.69 -9.94
C ASP A 293 28.58 7.00 -9.20
N TRP A 294 29.07 7.15 -7.97
CA TRP A 294 28.91 8.38 -7.19
C TRP A 294 30.24 9.10 -7.04
N THR A 295 30.28 10.36 -7.46
CA THR A 295 31.40 11.28 -7.24
C THR A 295 31.12 12.19 -6.04
N ALA A 296 32.07 12.24 -5.11
CA ALA A 296 31.93 13.04 -3.90
C ALA A 296 31.71 14.53 -4.21
N THR A 297 30.73 15.13 -3.55
CA THR A 297 30.40 16.58 -3.52
C THR A 297 29.94 17.20 -4.84
N THR A 298 29.98 16.48 -5.95
CA THR A 298 29.47 16.95 -7.26
C THR A 298 28.13 16.34 -7.61
N ASP A 299 27.92 15.09 -7.19
CA ASP A 299 26.75 14.34 -7.63
C ASP A 299 25.58 14.63 -6.71
N THR A 300 24.58 15.30 -7.26
CA THR A 300 23.26 15.43 -6.66
C THR A 300 22.41 14.23 -7.03
N TYR A 301 21.47 13.87 -6.16
CA TYR A 301 20.57 12.76 -6.42
C TYR A 301 19.11 13.12 -6.20
N VAL A 302 18.25 12.39 -6.89
CA VAL A 302 16.80 12.33 -6.64
C VAL A 302 16.43 10.86 -6.50
N ILE A 303 15.90 10.48 -5.35
CA ILE A 303 15.24 9.18 -5.16
C ILE A 303 13.73 9.43 -5.21
N GLN A 304 13.07 8.75 -6.13
CA GLN A 304 11.63 8.74 -6.27
C GLN A 304 11.07 7.50 -5.58
N PRO A 305 10.42 7.64 -4.41
CA PRO A 305 9.80 6.51 -3.75
C PRO A 305 8.69 5.94 -4.63
N GLN A 306 8.61 4.62 -4.68
CA GLN A 306 7.53 3.93 -5.37
C GLN A 306 6.17 4.11 -4.68
N GLY A 307 5.09 3.91 -5.44
CA GLY A 307 3.75 3.85 -4.87
C GLY A 307 3.67 2.77 -3.79
N ARG A 308 3.03 3.10 -2.66
CA ARG A 308 2.81 2.16 -1.56
C ARG A 308 1.33 2.01 -1.29
N LEU A 309 0.99 0.85 -0.74
CA LEU A 309 -0.34 0.56 -0.25
C LEU A 309 -0.47 1.00 1.20
N GLU A 310 -1.70 1.28 1.61
CA GLU A 310 -2.07 1.53 2.99
C GLU A 310 -3.22 0.61 3.39
N ILE A 311 -3.23 0.24 4.66
CA ILE A 311 -4.38 -0.40 5.28
C ILE A 311 -5.31 0.68 5.83
N VAL A 312 -6.60 0.49 5.64
CA VAL A 312 -7.65 1.34 6.21
C VAL A 312 -8.49 0.48 7.16
N PHE A 313 -8.62 0.91 8.42
CA PHE A 313 -9.50 0.27 9.39
C PHE A 313 -10.87 0.91 9.42
N ASP A 314 -11.91 0.08 9.54
CA ASP A 314 -13.29 0.54 9.60
C ASP A 314 -14.10 -0.23 10.67
N PRO A 315 -14.72 0.47 11.63
CA PRO A 315 -14.43 1.86 12.00
C PRO A 315 -12.97 2.01 12.52
N PRO A 316 -12.43 3.24 12.60
CA PRO A 316 -11.09 3.47 13.15
C PRO A 316 -10.97 2.99 14.61
N PRO A 317 -9.75 2.62 15.06
CA PRO A 317 -9.50 2.24 16.44
C PRO A 317 -9.76 3.41 17.39
N SER A 318 -10.59 3.22 18.42
CA SER A 318 -10.88 4.27 19.41
C SER A 318 -9.79 4.43 20.49
N THR A 319 -8.83 3.50 20.55
CA THR A 319 -7.75 3.50 21.54
C THR A 319 -6.37 3.34 20.91
N SER A 320 -5.39 4.04 21.46
CA SER A 320 -3.98 3.87 21.10
C SER A 320 -3.34 2.69 21.83
N GLY A 321 -2.29 2.11 21.25
CA GLY A 321 -1.43 1.13 21.91
C GLY A 321 -1.75 -0.35 21.66
N ASP A 322 -2.85 -0.64 20.95
CA ASP A 322 -3.16 -2.01 20.53
C ASP A 322 -2.27 -2.39 19.33
N ILE A 323 -2.00 -3.68 19.15
CA ILE A 323 -1.06 -4.17 18.12
C ILE A 323 -1.83 -4.84 17.00
N VAL A 324 -1.63 -4.38 15.77
CA VAL A 324 -2.13 -5.08 14.58
C VAL A 324 -0.97 -5.75 13.87
N ARG A 325 -1.08 -7.06 13.61
CA ARG A 325 -0.10 -7.81 12.82
C ARG A 325 -0.70 -8.20 11.47
N ILE A 326 0.02 -7.83 10.41
CA ILE A 326 -0.25 -8.25 9.04
C ILE A 326 0.83 -9.21 8.57
N GLU A 327 0.40 -10.33 8.01
CA GLU A 327 1.24 -11.32 7.35
C GLU A 327 0.94 -11.25 5.85
N TYR A 328 1.97 -11.04 5.04
CA TYR A 328 1.82 -10.77 3.61
C TYR A 328 2.85 -11.52 2.77
N ILE A 329 2.57 -11.64 1.47
CA ILE A 329 3.57 -12.08 0.50
C ILE A 329 4.48 -10.90 0.22
N ALA A 330 5.76 -11.09 0.52
CA ALA A 330 6.78 -10.07 0.34
C ALA A 330 7.32 -10.08 -1.09
N ARG A 331 7.61 -8.89 -1.58
CA ARG A 331 8.29 -8.65 -2.83
C ARG A 331 9.78 -8.95 -2.65
N PRO A 332 10.41 -9.63 -3.62
CA PRO A 332 11.86 -9.77 -3.58
C PRO A 332 12.54 -8.40 -3.75
N ASN A 333 13.65 -8.19 -3.04
CA ASN A 333 14.54 -7.07 -3.31
C ASN A 333 15.02 -7.13 -4.78
N PRO A 334 15.18 -5.98 -5.44
CA PRO A 334 15.72 -5.93 -6.80
C PRO A 334 17.14 -6.50 -6.84
N VAL A 335 17.46 -7.22 -7.92
CA VAL A 335 18.81 -7.72 -8.21
C VAL A 335 19.27 -7.09 -9.52
N TYR A 336 20.07 -6.02 -9.42
CA TYR A 336 20.64 -5.26 -10.55
C TYR A 336 22.18 -5.27 -10.50
N SER A 337 22.74 -6.26 -9.81
CA SER A 337 24.17 -6.43 -9.64
C SER A 337 24.62 -7.82 -10.06
N ASP A 338 25.89 -7.94 -10.41
CA ASP A 338 26.51 -9.20 -10.85
C ASP A 338 26.37 -10.29 -9.78
N TYR A 339 26.53 -9.91 -8.51
CA TYR A 339 26.59 -10.83 -7.38
C TYR A 339 25.32 -10.85 -6.52
N GLY A 340 24.33 -10.01 -6.84
CA GLY A 340 23.03 -10.05 -6.17
C GLY A 340 22.31 -11.36 -6.44
N VAL A 341 21.59 -11.87 -5.44
CA VAL A 341 20.91 -13.18 -5.51
C VAL A 341 19.49 -13.06 -4.99
N TYR A 342 18.53 -13.58 -5.74
CA TYR A 342 17.17 -13.77 -5.23
C TYR A 342 17.11 -14.88 -4.18
N ARG A 343 16.34 -14.66 -3.11
CA ARG A 343 16.12 -15.63 -2.03
C ARG A 343 15.11 -16.73 -2.42
N PHE A 344 15.20 -17.24 -3.64
CA PHE A 344 14.38 -18.36 -4.10
C PHE A 344 15.19 -19.66 -4.13
N ARG A 345 14.48 -20.78 -4.17
CA ARG A 345 15.12 -22.08 -4.39
C ARG A 345 15.79 -22.13 -5.77
N PRO A 346 16.87 -22.89 -5.95
CA PRO A 346 17.68 -22.86 -7.17
C PRO A 346 16.90 -23.11 -8.48
N HIS A 347 15.89 -23.98 -8.46
CA HIS A 347 15.08 -24.29 -9.66
C HIS A 347 14.16 -23.13 -10.08
N ALA A 348 13.84 -22.19 -9.19
CA ALA A 348 13.07 -21.01 -9.53
C ALA A 348 13.83 -20.07 -10.46
N ALA A 349 15.17 -20.06 -10.41
CA ALA A 349 15.99 -19.18 -11.21
C ALA A 349 15.75 -19.35 -12.72
N GLU A 350 15.60 -20.59 -13.19
CA GLU A 350 15.28 -20.85 -14.59
C GLU A 350 13.89 -20.32 -14.96
N ALA A 351 12.90 -20.48 -14.08
CA ALA A 351 11.57 -19.93 -14.28
C ALA A 351 11.60 -18.40 -14.45
N LEU A 352 12.40 -17.70 -13.64
CA LEU A 352 12.56 -16.25 -13.75
C LEU A 352 13.11 -15.84 -15.12
N VAL A 353 14.16 -16.52 -15.57
CA VAL A 353 14.78 -16.25 -16.87
C VAL A 353 13.80 -16.51 -18.02
N LYS A 354 13.00 -17.58 -17.94
CA LYS A 354 11.98 -17.89 -18.96
C LYS A 354 10.88 -16.82 -19.00
N TYR A 355 10.42 -16.32 -17.85
CA TYR A 355 9.45 -15.24 -17.82
C TYR A 355 10.02 -13.91 -18.34
N ALA A 356 11.26 -13.57 -17.99
CA ALA A 356 11.92 -12.39 -18.55
C ALA A 356 12.08 -12.51 -20.08
N GLY A 357 12.43 -13.69 -20.59
CA GLY A 357 12.46 -13.97 -22.03
C GLY A 357 11.09 -13.88 -22.70
N TRP A 358 10.01 -14.27 -22.01
CA TRP A 358 8.63 -14.08 -22.48
C TRP A 358 8.29 -12.60 -22.67
N LEU A 359 8.67 -11.73 -21.72
CA LEU A 359 8.47 -10.27 -21.83
C LEU A 359 9.19 -9.68 -23.05
N TYR A 360 10.46 -10.05 -23.28
CA TYR A 360 11.21 -9.66 -24.47
C TYR A 360 10.49 -10.08 -25.76
N LYS A 361 10.12 -11.36 -25.87
CA LYS A 361 9.55 -11.91 -27.10
C LYS A 361 8.18 -11.33 -27.43
N TYR A 362 7.41 -10.93 -26.42
CA TYR A 362 6.16 -10.19 -26.63
C TYR A 362 6.40 -8.75 -27.09
N ARG A 363 7.43 -8.07 -26.56
CA ARG A 363 7.86 -6.77 -27.06
C ARG A 363 8.24 -6.83 -28.54
N ASP A 364 8.87 -7.92 -28.97
CA ASP A 364 9.33 -8.12 -30.35
C ASP A 364 8.26 -8.73 -31.28
N SER A 365 7.02 -8.88 -30.79
CA SER A 365 5.91 -9.46 -31.57
C SER A 365 6.14 -10.92 -32.00
N GLU A 366 6.85 -11.72 -31.20
CA GLU A 366 7.04 -13.17 -31.36
C GLU A 366 6.27 -14.00 -30.29
N PRO A 367 4.93 -13.88 -30.21
CA PRO A 367 4.15 -14.46 -29.11
C PRO A 367 4.24 -15.99 -29.04
N ASN A 368 4.32 -16.67 -30.19
CA ASN A 368 4.38 -18.14 -30.26
C ASN A 368 5.60 -18.73 -29.54
N PHE A 369 6.74 -18.02 -29.56
CA PHE A 369 7.93 -18.43 -28.82
C PHE A 369 7.78 -18.05 -27.34
N GLY A 370 7.31 -16.83 -27.07
CA GLY A 370 7.04 -16.36 -25.72
C GLY A 370 6.11 -17.30 -24.93
N ASP A 371 5.01 -17.76 -25.53
CA ASP A 371 4.01 -18.61 -24.87
C ASP A 371 4.61 -19.90 -24.32
N LYS A 372 5.55 -20.50 -25.06
CA LYS A 372 6.27 -21.68 -24.61
C LYS A 372 7.08 -21.39 -23.35
N LEU A 373 7.76 -20.24 -23.30
CA LEU A 373 8.52 -19.82 -22.12
C LEU A 373 7.60 -19.57 -20.91
N TYR A 374 6.45 -18.93 -21.14
CA TYR A 374 5.47 -18.69 -20.09
C TYR A 374 4.89 -20.00 -19.53
N MET A 375 4.64 -21.01 -20.36
CA MET A 375 4.21 -22.33 -19.89
C MET A 375 5.23 -22.97 -18.93
N PHE A 376 6.54 -22.84 -19.19
CA PHE A 376 7.57 -23.32 -18.26
C PHE A 376 7.53 -22.58 -16.93
N PHE A 377 7.42 -21.24 -16.97
CA PHE A 377 7.27 -20.43 -15.77
C PHE A 377 6.03 -20.84 -14.96
N ASP A 378 4.88 -21.00 -15.61
CA ASP A 378 3.62 -21.36 -14.97
C ASP A 378 3.69 -22.73 -14.28
N ASN A 379 4.31 -23.71 -14.94
CA ASN A 379 4.54 -25.03 -14.36
C ASN A 379 5.47 -24.97 -13.13
N ALA A 380 6.54 -24.18 -13.18
CA ALA A 380 7.45 -24.00 -12.06
C ALA A 380 6.76 -23.32 -10.86
N VAL A 381 5.92 -22.30 -11.12
CA VAL A 381 5.09 -21.64 -10.10
C VAL A 381 4.15 -22.65 -9.42
N ARG A 382 3.43 -23.47 -10.20
CA ARG A 382 2.52 -24.50 -9.67
C ARG A 382 3.28 -25.55 -8.85
N GLN A 383 4.43 -25.99 -9.34
CA GLN A 383 5.29 -26.93 -8.63
C GLN A 383 5.75 -26.34 -7.29
N GLU A 384 6.23 -25.10 -7.28
CA GLU A 384 6.71 -24.45 -6.06
C GLU A 384 5.59 -24.21 -5.05
N HIS A 385 4.43 -23.74 -5.54
CA HIS A 385 3.24 -23.59 -4.70
C HIS A 385 2.84 -24.92 -4.05
N SER A 386 2.86 -26.03 -4.80
CA SER A 386 2.56 -27.36 -4.26
C SER A 386 3.62 -27.85 -3.26
N ASN A 387 4.89 -27.45 -3.43
CA ASN A 387 5.98 -27.85 -2.53
C ASN A 387 5.94 -27.11 -1.20
N LEU A 388 5.50 -25.85 -1.20
CA LEU A 388 5.42 -25.01 -0.02
C LEU A 388 4.16 -25.26 0.82
N ARG A 389 3.08 -25.78 0.20
CA ARG A 389 1.82 -26.11 0.87
C ARG A 389 1.53 -27.62 0.90
N PRO A 390 2.37 -28.45 1.53
CA PRO A 390 2.14 -29.90 1.54
C PRO A 390 0.87 -30.30 2.32
N PHE A 391 0.43 -29.48 3.28
CA PHE A 391 -0.62 -29.84 4.25
C PHE A 391 -2.08 -29.63 3.80
N ILE A 392 -2.32 -29.05 2.61
CA ILE A 392 -3.67 -28.93 2.02
C ILE A 392 -3.95 -30.06 1.02
N LYS A 393 -3.00 -30.97 0.79
CA LYS A 393 -3.33 -32.28 0.22
C LYS A 393 -3.90 -33.12 1.35
N GLY A 394 -5.20 -32.95 1.61
CA GLY A 394 -5.96 -33.85 2.48
C GLY A 394 -5.50 -35.27 2.17
N ARG A 395 -5.02 -35.99 3.19
CA ARG A 395 -4.53 -37.36 3.06
C ARG A 395 -5.62 -38.17 2.36
N LYS A 396 -5.54 -38.33 1.03
CA LYS A 396 -6.32 -39.32 0.32
C LYS A 396 -5.72 -40.66 0.74
N LEU A 397 -6.30 -41.26 1.77
CA LEU A 397 -6.09 -42.64 2.11
C LEU A 397 -6.48 -43.46 0.86
N ASN A 398 -5.49 -43.79 0.05
CA ASN A 398 -5.66 -44.77 -1.02
C ASN A 398 -5.77 -46.14 -0.35
N VAL A 399 -6.97 -46.51 0.07
CA VAL A 399 -7.25 -47.86 0.56
C VAL A 399 -7.29 -48.79 -0.66
N SER A 400 -6.19 -49.50 -0.89
CA SER A 400 -6.16 -50.59 -1.87
C SER A 400 -6.98 -51.76 -1.33
N PHE A 401 -8.24 -51.89 -1.73
CA PHE A 401 -8.98 -53.13 -1.54
C PHE A 401 -8.41 -54.20 -2.48
N LYS A 402 -7.46 -55.00 -1.99
CA LYS A 402 -7.17 -56.29 -2.61
C LYS A 402 -8.39 -57.18 -2.36
N LYS A 403 -9.10 -57.58 -3.42
CA LYS A 403 -10.09 -58.66 -3.36
C LYS A 403 -9.39 -59.90 -2.80
N ARG A 404 -9.90 -60.44 -1.70
CA ARG A 404 -9.55 -61.76 -1.19
C ARG A 404 -10.22 -62.84 -2.01
#